data_AF-A0AAQ4F7Z7-F1
#
_entry.id   AF-A0AAQ4F7Z7-F1
#
_cell.length_a   1.000
_cell.length_b   1.000
_cell.length_c   1.000
_cell.angle_alpha   90.00
_cell.angle_beta   90.00
_cell.angle_gamma   90.00
#
_symmetry.space_group_name_H-M   'P 1'
#
loop_
_entity.id
_entity.type
_entity.pdbx_description
1 polymer ?
#
loop_
_entity_poly.entity_id
_entity_poly.type
_entity_poly.pdbx_seq_one_letter_code
_entity_poly.pdbx_strand_id
1 'polypeptide(L)'
;MQQVVVAAVCPFPTVTAAIEAVVQTLQCSVPVARIEFLDDATIKACNSYNKTDFKETPTLFLEFHGSSEQAVREQVHHLPR
;
A
#
# COMPACT_ATOMS: atom_id res chain seq x y z
N MET A 1 21.21 -14.03 4.80
CA MET A 1 19.78 -14.42 4.77
C MET A 1 19.12 -13.56 3.72
N GLN A 2 18.42 -14.15 2.74
CA GLN A 2 17.76 -13.40 1.68
C GLN A 2 16.39 -12.94 2.20
N GLN A 3 16.11 -11.63 2.15
CA GLN A 3 14.85 -11.03 2.59
C GLN A 3 13.94 -10.84 1.38
N VAL A 4 12.67 -11.20 1.53
CA VAL A 4 11.63 -10.98 0.51
C VAL A 4 10.99 -9.62 0.76
N VAL A 5 10.85 -8.84 -0.32
CA VAL A 5 10.20 -7.52 -0.31
C VAL A 5 9.04 -7.54 -1.30
N VAL A 6 7.86 -7.15 -0.85
CA VAL A 6 6.66 -7.00 -1.69
C VAL A 6 6.09 -5.61 -1.55
N ALA A 7 5.69 -5.01 -2.67
CA ALA A 7 4.95 -3.76 -2.70
C ALA A 7 3.49 -4.01 -3.11
N ALA A 8 2.57 -3.26 -2.52
CA ALA A 8 1.16 -3.23 -2.90
C ALA A 8 0.72 -1.79 -3.22
N VAL A 9 -0.13 -1.66 -4.24
CA VAL A 9 -0.74 -0.39 -4.66
C VAL A 9 -2.23 -0.50 -4.42
N CYS A 10 -2.73 0.31 -3.48
CA CYS A 10 -4.08 0.21 -2.96
C CYS A 10 -4.84 1.51 -3.24
N PRO A 11 -5.56 1.62 -4.36
CA PRO A 11 -6.40 2.78 -4.65
C PRO A 11 -7.69 2.76 -3.82
N PHE A 12 -8.07 3.91 -3.28
CA PHE A 12 -9.24 4.11 -2.43
C PHE A 12 -10.22 5.12 -3.05
N PRO A 13 -11.53 4.99 -2.78
CA PRO A 13 -12.53 5.92 -3.32
C PRO A 13 -12.45 7.31 -2.69
N THR A 14 -11.95 7.43 -1.45
CA THR A 14 -11.83 8.68 -0.70
C THR A 14 -10.58 8.66 0.19
N VAL A 15 -10.12 9.85 0.60
CA VAL A 15 -9.04 9.99 1.60
C VAL A 15 -9.44 9.37 2.93
N THR A 16 -10.70 9.54 3.37
CA THR A 16 -11.21 8.93 4.59
C THR A 16 -11.09 7.41 4.57
N ALA A 17 -11.46 6.75 3.46
CA ALA A 17 -11.32 5.30 3.32
C ALA A 17 -9.86 4.84 3.42
N ALA A 18 -8.92 5.59 2.83
CA ALA A 18 -7.50 5.32 2.97
C ALA A 18 -7.02 5.46 4.44
N ILE A 19 -7.46 6.51 5.15
CA ILE A 19 -7.13 6.71 6.56
C ILE A 19 -7.68 5.57 7.42
N GLU A 20 -8.93 5.18 7.21
CA GLU A 20 -9.55 4.05 7.93
C GLU A 20 -8.76 2.76 7.73
N ALA A 21 -8.30 2.49 6.50
CA ALA A 21 -7.45 1.34 6.20
C ALA A 21 -6.11 1.40 6.95
N VAL A 22 -5.45 2.57 7.01
CA VAL A 22 -4.20 2.75 7.79
C VAL A 22 -4.46 2.50 9.28
N VAL A 23 -5.52 3.08 9.85
CA VAL A 23 -5.87 2.91 11.26
C VAL A 23 -6.10 1.42 11.59
N GLN A 24 -6.87 0.72 10.78
CA GLN A 24 -7.13 -0.71 10.96
C GLN A 24 -5.86 -1.55 10.82
N THR A 25 -5.02 -1.24 9.83
CA THR A 25 -3.71 -1.91 9.63
C THR A 25 -2.86 -1.82 10.90
N LEU A 26 -2.79 -0.62 11.51
CA LEU A 26 -2.04 -0.40 12.75
C LEU A 26 -2.69 -1.10 13.95
N GLN A 27 -4.02 -1.06 14.08
CA GLN A 27 -4.75 -1.71 15.17
C GLN A 27 -4.62 -3.23 15.14
N CYS A 28 -4.61 -3.82 13.95
CA CYS A 28 -4.38 -5.25 13.74
C CYS A 28 -2.91 -5.66 13.86
N SER A 29 -2.00 -4.70 14.09
CA SER A 29 -0.55 -4.94 14.18
C SER A 29 -0.01 -5.67 12.94
N VAL A 30 -0.54 -5.37 11.75
CA VAL A 30 -0.03 -5.95 10.51
C VAL A 30 1.39 -5.41 10.31
N PRO A 31 2.42 -6.27 10.15
CA PRO A 31 3.80 -5.84 10.07
C PRO A 31 4.12 -5.27 8.68
N VAL A 32 3.70 -4.04 8.46
CA VAL A 32 4.04 -3.26 7.27
C VAL A 32 5.38 -2.57 7.48
N ALA A 33 6.27 -2.63 6.49
CA ALA A 33 7.56 -1.94 6.54
C ALA A 33 7.42 -0.45 6.21
N ARG A 34 6.60 -0.08 5.22
CA ARG A 34 6.33 1.31 4.83
C ARG A 34 4.90 1.51 4.35
N ILE A 35 4.35 2.69 4.63
CA ILE A 35 3.04 3.15 4.15
C ILE A 35 3.23 4.57 3.62
N GLU A 36 2.96 4.78 2.34
CA GLU A 36 3.01 6.10 1.69
C GLU A 36 1.63 6.43 1.11
N PHE A 37 1.19 7.68 1.25
CA PHE A 37 -0.08 8.17 0.73
C PHE A 37 0.15 9.19 -0.38
N LEU A 38 -0.51 9.00 -1.52
CA LEU A 38 -0.61 9.98 -2.60
C LEU A 38 -2.09 10.29 -2.85
N ASP A 39 -2.42 11.58 -2.98
CA ASP A 39 -3.74 12.00 -3.46
C ASP A 39 -3.87 11.82 -4.99
N ASP A 40 -5.07 12.00 -5.51
CA ASP A 40 -5.39 11.85 -6.93
C ASP A 40 -4.57 12.80 -7.81
N ALA A 41 -4.36 14.04 -7.37
CA ALA A 41 -3.55 15.03 -8.08
C ALA A 41 -2.09 14.57 -8.22
N THR A 42 -1.53 14.00 -7.14
CA THR A 42 -0.16 13.48 -7.14
C THR A 42 -0.05 12.22 -8.00
N ILE A 43 -1.02 11.30 -7.94
CA ILE A 43 -1.06 10.13 -8.83
C ILE A 43 -1.12 10.55 -10.31
N LYS A 44 -1.96 11.53 -10.64
CA LYS A 44 -2.04 12.08 -12.00
C LYS A 44 -0.70 12.67 -12.47
N ALA A 45 -0.01 13.39 -11.59
CA ALA A 45 1.32 13.91 -11.88
C ALA A 45 2.33 12.77 -12.10
N CYS A 46 2.30 11.73 -11.26
CA CYS A 46 3.12 10.53 -11.42
C CYS A 46 2.87 9.82 -12.76
N ASN A 47 1.61 9.59 -13.14
CA ASN A 47 1.25 9.01 -14.43
C ASN A 47 1.79 9.84 -15.59
N SER A 48 1.60 11.16 -15.53
CA SER A 48 2.03 12.08 -16.59
C SER A 48 3.55 12.13 -16.76
N TYR A 49 4.30 12.11 -15.65
CA TYR A 49 5.76 12.23 -15.68
C TYR A 49 6.46 10.89 -15.90
N ASN A 50 6.04 9.84 -15.19
CA ASN A 50 6.69 8.52 -15.19
C ASN A 50 6.08 7.53 -16.19
N LYS A 51 5.04 7.91 -16.94
CA LYS A 51 4.31 7.03 -17.88
C LYS A 51 3.75 5.77 -17.20
N THR A 52 3.31 5.92 -15.96
CA THR A 52 2.52 4.90 -15.25
C THR A 52 1.04 5.02 -15.59
N ASP A 53 0.28 3.98 -15.30
CA ASP A 53 -1.17 3.92 -15.58
C ASP A 53 -1.96 3.58 -14.31
N PHE A 54 -1.58 4.18 -13.18
CA PHE A 54 -2.28 4.00 -11.93
C PHE A 54 -3.65 4.68 -11.98
N LYS A 55 -4.61 4.17 -11.22
CA LYS A 55 -5.91 4.83 -11.08
C LYS A 55 -5.74 6.18 -10.37
N GLU A 56 -6.17 7.27 -11.00
CA GLU A 56 -6.15 8.65 -10.45
C GLU A 56 -7.14 8.80 -9.29
N THR A 57 -6.82 8.19 -8.16
CA THR A 57 -7.57 8.19 -6.91
C THR A 57 -6.61 8.24 -5.72
N PRO A 58 -7.04 8.67 -4.53
CA PRO A 58 -6.25 8.55 -3.31
C PRO A 58 -5.70 7.12 -3.17
N THR A 59 -4.40 6.95 -2.99
CA THR A 59 -3.74 5.65 -3.08
C THR A 59 -2.73 5.47 -1.96
N LEU A 60 -2.76 4.31 -1.33
CA LEU A 60 -1.69 3.86 -0.43
C LEU A 60 -0.71 2.97 -1.18
N PHE A 61 0.58 3.24 -1.03
CA PHE A 61 1.65 2.35 -1.41
C PHE A 61 2.19 1.69 -0.14
N LEU A 62 2.13 0.36 -0.10
CA LEU A 62 2.53 -0.43 1.06
C LEU A 62 3.74 -1.27 0.70
N GLU A 63 4.70 -1.38 1.61
CA GLU A 63 5.83 -2.29 1.47
C GLU A 63 5.88 -3.28 2.64
N PHE A 64 6.18 -4.53 2.34
CA PHE A 64 6.24 -5.64 3.30
C PHE A 64 7.57 -6.37 3.18
N HIS A 65 8.12 -6.76 4.32
CA HIS A 65 9.38 -7.50 4.41
C HIS A 65 9.17 -8.82 5.15
N GLY A 66 9.80 -9.89 4.68
CA GLY A 66 9.72 -11.19 5.35
C GLY A 66 10.85 -12.13 4.98
N SER A 67 10.98 -13.23 5.73
CA SER A 67 11.98 -14.27 5.51
C SER A 67 11.63 -15.23 4.37
N SER A 68 10.38 -15.19 3.88
CA SER A 68 9.89 -15.98 2.75
C SER A 68 8.70 -15.29 2.07
N GLU A 69 8.38 -15.69 0.84
CA GLU A 69 7.19 -15.20 0.13
C GLU A 69 5.90 -15.52 0.88
N GLN A 70 5.83 -16.70 1.52
CA GLN A 70 4.66 -17.12 2.28
C GLN A 70 4.42 -16.18 3.48
N ALA A 71 5.48 -15.86 4.23
CA ALA A 71 5.39 -14.93 5.36
C ALA A 71 4.89 -13.55 4.91
N VAL A 72 5.39 -13.03 3.79
CA VAL A 72 4.93 -11.73 3.26
C VAL A 72 3.50 -11.80 2.74
N ARG A 73 3.12 -12.88 2.04
CA ARG A 73 1.75 -13.08 1.56
C ARG A 73 0.73 -13.10 2.69
N GLU A 74 1.07 -13.71 3.82
CA GLU A 74 0.23 -13.68 5.01
C GLU A 74 0.02 -12.26 5.49
N GLN A 75 1.07 -11.43 5.56
CA GLN A 75 0.95 -10.01 5.96
C GLN A 75 0.01 -9.24 5.02
N VAL A 76 0.17 -9.41 3.71
CA VAL A 76 -0.69 -8.78 2.69
C VAL A 76 -2.15 -9.23 2.84
N HIS A 77 -2.40 -10.51 3.15
CA HIS A 77 -3.76 -11.03 3.32
C HIS A 77 -4.47 -10.46 4.56
N HIS A 78 -3.72 -10.01 5.58
CA HIS A 78 -4.28 -9.38 6.78
C HIS A 78 -4.59 -7.90 6.61
N LEU A 79 -4.33 -7.31 5.43
CA LEU A 79 -4.73 -5.94 5.16
C LEU A 79 -6.26 -5.79 5.23
N PRO A 80 -6.75 -4.71 5.87
CA PRO A 80 -8.16 -4.36 5.81
C PRO A 80 -8.57 -4.06 4.37
N ARG A 81 -9.81 -4.43 4.01
CA ARG A 81 -10.38 -4.28 2.66
C ARG A 81 -11.24 -3.03 2.54
#